data_AF-A0A7X7TCT8-F1
#
_entry.id   AF-A0A7X7TCT8-F1
#
_cell.length_a   1.000
_cell.length_b   1.000
_cell.length_c   1.000
_cell.angle_alpha   90.00
_cell.angle_beta   90.00
_cell.angle_gamma   90.00
#
_symmetry.space_group_name_H-M   'P 1'
#
loop_
_entity.id
_entity.type
_entity.pdbx_description
1 polymer ?
#
loop_
_entity_poly.entity_id
_entity_poly.type
_entity_poly.pdbx_seq_one_letter_code
_entity_poly.pdbx_strand_id
1 'polypeptide(L)' 'MACPDGVDLIDFTVMAAVWQIAECNEDTPCGPADINEDGSVNLADLALFARNWLSS' A
#
# COMPACT_ATOMS: atom_id res chain seq x y z
N MET A 1 13.16 2.53 -7.58
CA MET A 1 12.75 2.95 -8.93
C MET A 1 11.30 3.37 -8.81
N ALA A 2 11.05 4.67 -8.60
CA ALA A 2 9.70 5.20 -8.67
C ALA A 2 9.33 5.30 -10.15
N CYS A 3 8.13 4.84 -10.51
CA CYS A 3 7.58 5.10 -11.82
C CYS A 3 7.38 6.63 -11.96
N PRO A 4 7.59 7.22 -13.16
CA PRO A 4 7.60 8.68 -13.36
C PRO A 4 6.26 9.39 -13.10
N ASP A 5 5.22 8.63 -12.76
CA ASP A 5 3.83 9.01 -12.53
C ASP A 5 3.59 9.56 -11.12
N GLY A 6 4.55 9.41 -10.19
CA GLY A 6 4.39 9.79 -8.79
C GLY A 6 3.45 8.85 -8.03
N VAL A 7 3.04 9.25 -6.82
CA VAL A 7 2.02 8.50 -6.04
C VAL A 7 0.66 9.18 -6.19
N ASP A 8 -0.30 8.50 -6.80
CA ASP A 8 -1.61 9.07 -7.08
C ASP A 8 -2.78 8.12 -6.75
N LEU A 9 -3.99 8.52 -7.18
CA LEU A 9 -5.21 7.76 -6.91
C LEU A 9 -5.17 6.34 -7.46
N ILE A 10 -4.45 6.08 -8.54
CA ILE A 10 -4.26 4.73 -9.08
C ILE A 10 -3.49 3.88 -8.07
N ASP A 11 -2.43 4.39 -7.45
CA ASP A 11 -1.71 3.64 -6.40
C ASP A 11 -2.60 3.37 -5.19
N PHE A 12 -3.45 4.34 -4.82
CA PHE A 12 -4.42 4.15 -3.74
C PHE A 12 -5.40 3.01 -4.05
N THR A 13 -5.74 2.77 -5.32
CA THR A 13 -6.62 1.63 -5.68
C THR A 13 -6.01 0.28 -5.34
N VAL A 14 -4.68 0.15 -5.40
CA VAL A 14 -3.98 -1.09 -5.00
C VAL A 14 -4.12 -1.32 -3.50
N MET A 15 -3.89 -0.28 -2.69
CA MET A 15 -4.10 -0.36 -1.24
C MET A 15 -5.56 -0.66 -0.88
N ALA A 16 -6.51 0.00 -1.55
CA ALA A 16 -7.93 -0.21 -1.30
C ALA A 16 -8.40 -1.63 -1.61
N ALA A 17 -7.79 -2.31 -2.60
CA ALA A 17 -8.16 -3.67 -2.98
C ALA A 17 -7.86 -4.72 -1.89
N VAL A 18 -6.92 -4.43 -0.99
CA VAL A 18 -6.48 -5.33 0.09
C VAL A 18 -6.65 -4.71 1.47
N TRP A 19 -7.47 -3.67 1.58
CA TRP A 19 -7.70 -2.95 2.84
C TRP A 19 -8.23 -3.88 3.94
N GLN A 20 -7.62 -3.79 5.13
CA GLN A 20 -7.93 -4.64 6.29
C GLN A 20 -7.74 -6.15 6.08
N ILE A 21 -6.99 -6.55 5.07
CA ILE A 21 -6.44 -7.90 5.03
C ILE A 21 -5.35 -7.99 6.10
N ALA A 22 -5.42 -9.04 6.90
CA ALA A 22 -4.41 -9.44 7.86
C ALA A 22 -3.82 -10.79 7.44
N GLU A 23 -2.67 -11.13 8.01
CA GLU A 23 -1.95 -12.38 7.72
C GLU A 23 -1.50 -12.46 6.24
N CYS A 24 -1.03 -11.34 5.68
CA CYS A 24 -0.46 -11.28 4.34
C CYS A 24 0.63 -12.35 4.15
N ASN A 25 0.48 -13.21 3.15
CA ASN A 25 1.39 -14.32 2.88
C ASN A 25 1.33 -14.73 1.39
N GLU A 26 1.98 -15.84 1.02
CA GLU A 26 1.99 -16.34 -0.36
C GLU A 26 0.59 -16.68 -0.89
N ASP A 27 -0.32 -17.14 -0.02
CA ASP A 27 -1.71 -17.50 -0.36
C ASP A 27 -2.65 -16.28 -0.32
N THR A 28 -2.33 -15.27 0.49
CA THR A 28 -3.08 -14.02 0.63
C THR A 28 -2.15 -12.82 0.38
N PRO A 29 -1.72 -12.62 -0.88
CA PRO A 29 -0.74 -11.58 -1.19
C PRO A 29 -1.36 -10.19 -1.08
N CYS A 30 -0.92 -9.42 -0.10
CA CYS A 30 -1.24 -8.00 0.03
C CYS A 30 -0.44 -7.11 -0.95
N GLY A 31 0.51 -7.72 -1.67
CA GLY A 31 1.33 -7.02 -2.65
C GLY A 31 2.09 -5.83 -2.02
N PRO A 32 2.25 -4.71 -2.74
CA PRO A 32 2.98 -3.54 -2.24
C PRO A 32 2.18 -2.67 -1.25
N ALA A 33 0.96 -3.09 -0.87
CA ALA A 33 0.10 -2.30 0.01
C ALA A 33 0.44 -2.45 1.51
N ASP A 34 1.11 -3.54 1.89
CA ASP A 34 1.74 -3.71 3.21
C ASP A 34 3.10 -3.00 3.16
N ILE A 35 3.11 -1.71 3.47
CA ILE A 35 4.25 -0.82 3.28
C ILE A 35 5.23 -0.97 4.46
N ASN A 36 4.72 -1.26 5.66
CA ASN A 36 5.56 -1.47 6.83
C ASN A 36 6.00 -2.93 7.04
N GLU A 37 5.53 -3.85 6.18
CA GLU A 37 5.83 -5.29 6.19
C GLU A 37 5.42 -5.98 7.52
N ASP A 38 4.34 -5.50 8.15
CA ASP A 38 3.84 -6.07 9.41
C ASP A 38 2.85 -7.23 9.22
N GLY A 39 2.53 -7.55 7.97
CA GLY A 39 1.62 -8.62 7.59
C GLY A 39 0.15 -8.20 7.60
N SER A 40 -0.17 -6.91 7.73
CA SER A 40 -1.55 -6.41 7.74
C SER A 40 -1.68 -5.05 7.06
N VAL A 41 -2.54 -4.94 6.05
CA VAL A 41 -2.80 -3.64 5.40
C VAL A 41 -3.79 -2.83 6.23
N ASN A 42 -3.29 -1.81 6.92
CA ASN A 42 -4.07 -1.04 7.88
C ASN A 42 -3.72 0.46 7.90
N LEU A 43 -4.15 1.17 8.95
CA LEU A 43 -3.93 2.61 9.09
C LEU A 43 -2.43 2.98 9.15
N ALA A 44 -1.56 2.07 9.59
CA ALA A 44 -0.12 2.27 9.59
C ALA A 44 0.40 2.43 8.15
N ASP A 45 -0.01 1.55 7.24
CA ASP A 45 0.35 1.63 5.83
C ASP A 45 -0.25 2.87 5.17
N LEU A 46 -1.53 3.16 5.45
CA LEU A 46 -2.16 4.37 4.93
C LEU A 46 -1.43 5.63 5.38
N ALA A 47 -0.91 5.66 6.61
CA ALA A 47 -0.11 6.78 7.10
C ALA A 47 1.24 6.90 6.37
N LEU A 48 1.88 5.78 6.00
CA LEU A 48 3.11 5.78 5.20
C LEU A 48 2.85 6.18 3.75
N PHE A 49 1.76 5.68 3.17
CA PHE A 49 1.28 6.08 1.85
C PHE A 49 1.01 7.59 1.78
N ALA A 50 0.28 8.13 2.76
CA ALA A 50 -0.06 9.55 2.83
C ALA A 50 1.17 10.47 2.94
N ARG A 51 2.31 9.98 3.48
CA ARG A 51 3.56 10.76 3.51
C ARG A 51 4.15 11.01 2.13
N ASN A 52 3.88 10.11 1.19
CA ASN A 52 4.37 10.19 -0.19
C ASN A 52 3.26 10.56 -1.17
N TRP A 53 2.03 10.79 -0.70
CA TRP A 53 0.88 11.11 -1.55
C TRP A 53 1.11 12.36 -2.40
N LEU A 54 0.91 12.22 -3.71
CA LEU A 54 1.16 13.26 -4.72
C LEU A 54 2.62 13.74 -4.77
N SER A 55 3.55 12.97 -4.21
CA SER A 55 4.98 13.19 -4.47
C SER A 55 5.34 12.67 -5.86
N SER A 56 6.27 13.37 -6.52
CA SER A 56 6.73 13.14 -7.90
C SER A 56 8.15 12.62 -7.93
#